data_AF-A0A2H3CYY8-F1
#
_entry.id   AF-A0A2H3CYY8-F1
#
_cell.length_a   1.000
_cell.length_b   1.000
_cell.length_c   1.000
_cell.angle_alpha   90.00
_cell.angle_beta   90.00
_cell.angle_gamma   90.00
#
_symmetry.space_group_name_H-M   'P 1'
#
loop_
_entity.id
_entity.type
_entity.pdbx_description
1 polymer ?
#
loop_
_entity_poly.entity_id
_entity_poly.type
_entity_poly.pdbx_seq_one_letter_code
_entity_poly.pdbx_strand_id
1 'polypeptide(L)'
;MPKVDTKSGDTETSFTVSNQGDQKADHDLRGTGKDVKDLTITLSTADHQEKSKRGELIAELFKRQVFSSLTPNLTTLNLNFSGHLDTYSDCLGEKLMTALCSLKSLENFSHNATTSARTDFGLYSLMKLVSSWPNLRTLYLAGDTNGSEDCSKIPHATCALESVTFERCMSNFEKLAPMFAGSANSLKSFEAWTMGIKESSGTSYPQSSFILGELSNAPRLQSINLNGDTDTGGRTRKALALALNRADSFPALRRLSYPGERGTYKTGRGRNVRVHEYENVGAKELEETAKKKGVWAELVSRDLEYKVEGAQRRVGFAAMGRRGYW
;
A
#
# COMPACT_ATOMS: atom_id res chain seq x y z
N MET A 1 29.82 -14.04 43.28
CA MET A 1 28.62 -13.18 43.09
C MET A 1 28.69 -12.05 44.12
N PRO A 2 28.16 -10.85 43.83
CA PRO A 2 27.38 -10.44 42.65
C PRO A 2 28.22 -9.55 41.69
N LYS A 3 28.18 -9.68 40.34
CA LYS A 3 27.11 -9.49 39.34
C LYS A 3 26.57 -8.06 39.27
N VAL A 4 27.08 -7.26 38.33
CA VAL A 4 26.33 -6.34 37.47
C VAL A 4 27.12 -6.22 36.17
N ASP A 5 26.63 -6.81 35.08
CA ASP A 5 26.90 -6.31 33.74
C ASP A 5 25.56 -6.39 33.01
N THR A 6 25.01 -5.19 32.81
CA THR A 6 23.70 -4.92 32.26
C THR A 6 23.62 -5.43 30.82
N LYS A 7 22.91 -6.55 30.66
CA LYS A 7 22.13 -6.77 29.44
C LYS A 7 21.09 -5.65 29.33
N SER A 8 21.36 -4.68 28.47
CA SER A 8 20.35 -3.88 27.79
C SER A 8 20.55 -4.17 26.31
N GLY A 9 19.64 -4.97 25.73
CA GLY A 9 19.63 -5.23 24.30
C GLY A 9 19.23 -3.96 23.57
N ASP A 10 20.23 -3.17 23.17
CA ASP A 10 20.04 -2.08 22.25
C ASP A 10 19.64 -2.66 20.90
N THR A 11 18.40 -2.39 20.51
CA THR A 11 17.87 -2.66 19.18
C THR A 11 18.56 -1.74 18.18
N GLU A 12 19.68 -2.20 17.62
CA GLU A 12 20.36 -1.55 16.49
C GLU A 12 19.35 -1.29 15.36
N THR A 13 18.94 -0.03 15.24
CA THR A 13 18.19 0.45 14.08
C THR A 13 19.21 0.69 12.98
N SER A 14 19.47 -0.34 12.17
CA SER A 14 20.30 -0.20 10.98
C SER A 14 19.52 0.56 9.90
N PHE A 15 20.00 1.75 9.55
CA PHE A 15 19.51 2.51 8.40
C PHE A 15 20.36 2.12 7.19
N THR A 16 19.79 1.36 6.26
CA THR A 16 20.44 1.18 4.96
C THR A 16 19.94 2.26 4.01
N VAL A 17 20.76 3.28 3.79
CA VAL A 17 20.61 4.19 2.65
C VAL A 17 21.39 3.57 1.51
N SER A 18 20.70 2.81 0.66
CA SER A 18 21.32 2.29 -0.56
C SER A 18 21.15 3.33 -1.66
N ASN A 19 22.24 4.03 -1.99
CA ASN A 19 22.35 4.67 -3.29
C ASN A 19 22.69 3.52 -4.26
N GLN A 20 21.89 3.25 -5.28
CA GLN A 20 22.29 2.29 -6.31
C GLN A 20 23.39 2.92 -7.16
N GLY A 21 24.61 2.79 -6.65
CA GLY A 21 25.89 3.26 -7.15
C GLY A 21 26.96 2.86 -6.14
N ASP A 22 27.39 1.61 -6.21
CA ASP A 22 28.46 0.91 -5.49
C ASP A 22 28.72 1.15 -3.97
N GLN A 23 28.47 0.06 -3.23
CA GLN A 23 29.14 -0.47 -2.02
C GLN A 23 29.04 0.21 -0.63
N LYS A 24 28.66 -0.67 0.31
CA LYS A 24 28.90 -0.73 1.79
C LYS A 24 28.49 0.48 2.64
N ALA A 25 27.42 0.27 3.40
CA ALA A 25 27.03 1.11 4.53
C ALA A 25 28.05 0.97 5.68
N ASP A 26 28.90 2.00 5.80
CA ASP A 26 29.49 2.44 7.06
C ASP A 26 28.84 3.79 7.40
N HIS A 27 28.80 4.18 8.68
CA HIS A 27 28.27 5.48 9.11
C HIS A 27 29.19 6.65 8.72
N ASP A 28 29.45 6.80 7.42
CA ASP A 28 30.21 7.89 6.83
C ASP A 28 29.54 8.30 5.51
N LEU A 29 28.57 9.22 5.61
CA LEU A 29 27.94 9.86 4.45
C LEU A 29 28.92 10.86 3.83
N ARG A 30 29.95 10.38 3.14
CA ARG A 30 30.76 11.18 2.22
C ARG A 30 30.31 10.93 0.78
N GLY A 31 29.18 11.55 0.43
CA GLY A 31 28.77 11.75 -0.95
C GLY A 31 28.67 13.24 -1.22
N THR A 32 29.55 13.79 -2.06
CA THR A 32 29.49 15.17 -2.58
C THR A 32 28.46 15.33 -3.70
N GLY A 33 27.49 14.43 -3.82
CA GLY A 33 26.57 14.41 -4.97
C GLY A 33 25.44 15.42 -4.78
N LYS A 34 25.28 16.36 -5.71
CA LYS A 34 24.11 17.26 -5.80
C LYS A 34 22.88 16.57 -6.45
N ASP A 35 22.95 15.27 -6.71
CA ASP A 35 22.13 14.60 -7.73
C ASP A 35 21.43 13.31 -7.24
N VAL A 36 21.13 13.17 -5.94
CA VAL A 36 20.36 12.00 -5.47
C VAL A 36 18.91 12.14 -5.90
N LYS A 37 18.52 11.32 -6.89
CA LYS A 37 17.15 11.23 -7.41
C LYS A 37 16.33 10.14 -6.77
N ASP A 38 16.98 9.09 -6.28
CA ASP A 38 16.33 7.92 -5.71
C ASP A 38 16.84 7.66 -4.30
N LEU A 39 15.92 7.47 -3.36
CA LEU A 39 16.23 7.16 -1.96
C LEU A 39 15.43 5.95 -1.50
N THR A 40 16.12 4.96 -0.95
CA THR A 40 15.49 3.84 -0.26
C THR A 40 15.89 3.86 1.21
N ILE A 41 14.90 3.85 2.10
CA ILE A 41 15.08 3.75 3.54
C ILE A 41 14.41 2.44 3.98
N THR A 42 15.17 1.54 4.58
CA THR A 42 14.67 0.26 5.07
C THR A 42 14.82 0.15 6.58
N LEU A 43 13.74 -0.26 7.26
CA LEU A 43 13.67 -0.51 8.69
C LEU A 43 13.29 -1.97 8.93
N SER A 44 14.21 -2.72 9.52
CA SER A 44 14.18 -4.19 9.61
C SER A 44 13.33 -4.76 10.75
N THR A 45 12.78 -3.94 11.64
CA THR A 45 12.02 -4.41 12.81
C THR A 45 10.73 -3.61 13.00
N ALA A 46 9.67 -4.22 13.54
CA ALA A 46 8.52 -3.49 14.06
C ALA A 46 8.88 -2.94 15.46
N ASP A 47 8.66 -1.65 15.70
CA ASP A 47 8.86 -1.11 17.04
C ASP A 47 7.70 -1.58 17.94
N HIS A 48 8.02 -2.23 19.06
CA HIS A 48 7.02 -2.69 20.02
C HIS A 48 6.72 -1.62 21.09
N GLN A 49 7.41 -0.48 21.05
CA GLN A 49 7.13 0.64 21.94
C GLN A 49 5.79 1.28 21.57
N GLU A 50 5.08 1.78 22.60
CA GLU A 50 3.85 2.56 22.41
C GLU A 50 4.10 3.82 21.58
N LYS A 51 5.30 4.43 21.74
CA LYS A 51 5.81 5.53 20.92
C LYS A 51 7.19 5.20 20.36
N SER A 52 7.31 5.09 19.04
CA SER A 52 8.56 4.90 18.32
C SER A 52 9.26 6.22 18.03
N LYS A 53 10.60 6.23 18.10
CA LYS A 53 11.42 7.40 17.74
C LYS A 53 11.86 7.39 16.26
N ARG A 54 11.50 6.36 15.51
CA ARG A 54 12.05 6.12 14.16
C ARG A 54 11.55 7.14 13.15
N GLY A 55 10.30 7.57 13.26
CA GLY A 55 9.76 8.65 12.45
C GLY A 55 10.55 9.94 12.62
N GLU A 56 10.89 10.29 13.86
CA GLU A 56 11.73 11.47 14.15
C GLU A 56 13.14 11.32 13.58
N LEU A 57 13.76 10.15 13.70
CA LEU A 57 15.08 9.89 13.14
C LEU A 57 15.10 10.05 11.62
N ILE A 58 14.08 9.54 10.92
CA ILE A 58 13.94 9.74 9.46
C ILE A 58 13.71 11.21 9.13
N ALA A 59 12.87 11.91 9.89
CA ALA A 59 12.64 13.34 9.69
C ALA A 59 13.93 14.16 9.85
N GLU A 60 14.75 13.84 10.85
CA GLU A 60 16.05 14.48 11.06
C GLU A 60 17.04 14.12 9.96
N LEU A 61 17.00 12.90 9.40
CA LEU A 61 17.79 12.55 8.22
C LEU A 61 17.47 13.48 7.05
N PHE A 62 16.20 13.77 6.77
CA PHE A 62 15.80 14.70 5.71
C PHE A 62 16.24 16.15 5.95
N LYS A 63 16.41 16.56 7.22
CA LYS A 63 16.83 17.94 7.58
C LYS A 63 18.33 18.16 7.53
N ARG A 64 19.15 17.12 7.71
CA ARG A 64 20.61 17.26 7.73
C ARG A 64 21.10 17.95 6.46
N GLN A 65 22.06 18.86 6.61
CA GLN A 65 22.52 19.77 5.54
C GLN A 65 22.94 19.05 4.24
N VAL A 66 23.44 17.81 4.34
CA VAL A 66 23.73 16.97 3.19
C VAL A 66 22.43 16.59 2.47
N PHE A 67 21.42 16.09 3.18
CA PHE A 67 20.11 15.77 2.61
C PHE A 67 19.29 16.99 2.20
N SER A 68 19.40 18.13 2.89
CA SER A 68 18.67 19.33 2.49
C SER A 68 19.14 19.87 1.14
N SER A 69 20.38 19.59 0.74
CA SER A 69 20.88 19.87 -0.61
C SER A 69 20.45 18.84 -1.66
N LEU A 70 20.02 17.65 -1.23
CA LEU A 70 19.56 16.53 -2.07
C LEU A 70 18.05 16.52 -2.28
N THR A 71 17.27 16.89 -1.26
CA THR A 71 15.81 16.87 -1.27
C THR A 71 15.14 17.66 -2.40
N PRO A 72 15.70 18.74 -2.96
CA PRO A 72 15.11 19.41 -4.12
C PRO A 72 15.04 18.53 -5.38
N ASN A 73 15.94 17.55 -5.50
CA ASN A 73 16.11 16.71 -6.70
C ASN A 73 15.57 15.27 -6.52
N LEU A 74 15.03 14.94 -5.35
CA LEU A 74 14.53 13.59 -5.07
C LEU A 74 13.22 13.34 -5.82
N THR A 75 13.26 12.42 -6.78
CA THR A 75 12.11 12.00 -7.61
C THR A 75 11.53 10.65 -7.19
N THR A 76 12.30 9.80 -6.51
CA THR A 76 11.83 8.48 -6.06
C THR A 76 12.15 8.26 -4.58
N LEU A 77 11.15 7.82 -3.83
CA LEU A 77 11.29 7.46 -2.42
C LEU A 77 10.67 6.09 -2.17
N ASN A 78 11.47 5.18 -1.63
CA ASN A 78 11.02 3.87 -1.16
C ASN A 78 11.20 3.81 0.36
N LEU A 79 10.09 3.75 1.10
CA LEU A 79 10.08 3.55 2.55
C LEU A 79 9.69 2.12 2.86
N ASN A 80 10.62 1.32 3.34
CA ASN A 80 10.38 -0.09 3.64
C ASN A 80 10.31 -0.26 5.15
N PHE A 81 9.11 -0.50 5.70
CA PHE A 81 8.93 -0.74 7.13
C PHE A 81 7.63 -1.50 7.43
N SER A 82 7.60 -2.14 8.59
CA SER A 82 6.40 -2.77 9.16
C SER A 82 6.11 -2.24 10.55
N GLY A 83 4.82 -2.10 10.90
CA GLY A 83 4.37 -1.50 12.17
C GLY A 83 4.25 0.02 12.08
N HIS A 84 4.30 0.72 13.21
CA HIS A 84 4.29 2.19 13.28
C HIS A 84 5.69 2.78 13.46
N LEU A 85 5.89 4.01 12.98
CA LEU A 85 7.13 4.80 13.12
C LEU A 85 7.02 5.91 14.18
N ASP A 86 5.81 6.22 14.64
CA ASP A 86 5.55 7.07 15.81
C ASP A 86 4.56 6.40 16.76
N THR A 87 3.27 6.36 16.47
CA THR A 87 2.27 5.67 17.31
C THR A 87 1.34 4.79 16.48
N TYR A 88 0.57 3.93 17.13
CA TYR A 88 -0.44 3.11 16.43
C TYR A 88 -1.52 3.96 15.73
N SER A 89 -1.91 5.09 16.34
CA SER A 89 -2.90 6.02 15.77
C SER A 89 -2.33 6.98 14.75
N ASP A 90 -1.04 7.31 14.85
CA ASP A 90 -0.31 8.16 13.90
C ASP A 90 0.98 7.45 13.50
N CYS A 91 0.90 6.68 12.41
CA CYS A 91 1.98 5.82 11.95
C CYS A 91 3.27 6.59 11.68
N LEU A 92 3.18 7.79 11.10
CA LEU A 92 4.35 8.55 10.65
C LEU A 92 4.78 9.57 11.70
N GLY A 93 3.84 10.14 12.46
CA GLY A 93 4.10 11.24 13.37
C GLY A 93 4.25 12.57 12.63
N GLU A 94 4.02 13.67 13.36
CA GLU A 94 4.01 15.03 12.81
C GLU A 94 5.34 15.41 12.12
N LYS A 95 6.48 15.08 12.74
CA LYS A 95 7.81 15.46 12.23
C LYS A 95 8.12 14.78 10.89
N LEU A 96 7.87 13.47 10.78
CA LEU A 96 8.11 12.74 9.53
C LEU A 96 7.10 13.16 8.47
N MET A 97 5.83 13.29 8.83
CA MET A 97 4.80 13.79 7.92
C MET A 97 5.19 15.12 7.29
N THR A 98 5.65 16.07 8.11
CA THR A 98 6.10 17.39 7.64
C THR A 98 7.30 17.29 6.70
N ALA A 99 8.29 16.48 7.05
CA ALA A 99 9.46 16.26 6.21
C ALA A 99 9.09 15.64 4.86
N LEU A 100 8.26 14.60 4.85
CA LEU A 100 7.79 13.95 3.63
C LEU A 100 6.97 14.91 2.75
N CYS A 101 6.07 15.69 3.34
CA CYS A 101 5.27 16.68 2.60
C CYS A 101 6.12 17.77 1.92
N SER A 102 7.37 17.98 2.36
CA SER A 102 8.28 18.96 1.75
C SER A 102 8.95 18.48 0.46
N LEU A 103 8.86 17.18 0.13
CA LEU A 103 9.48 16.55 -1.05
C LEU A 103 8.67 16.86 -2.32
N LYS A 104 8.68 18.12 -2.80
CA LYS A 104 7.80 18.57 -3.89
C LYS A 104 8.13 17.98 -5.28
N SER A 105 9.36 17.54 -5.48
CA SER A 105 9.83 16.95 -6.74
C SER A 105 9.52 15.45 -6.88
N LEU A 106 8.88 14.83 -5.88
CA LEU A 106 8.65 13.40 -5.87
C LEU A 106 7.68 12.98 -6.99
N GLU A 107 8.12 12.03 -7.81
CA GLU A 107 7.37 11.42 -8.91
C GLU A 107 6.95 9.98 -8.57
N ASN A 108 7.74 9.26 -7.77
CA ASN A 108 7.51 7.87 -7.42
C ASN A 108 7.60 7.69 -5.90
N PHE A 109 6.54 7.15 -5.31
CA PHE A 109 6.54 6.76 -3.90
C PHE A 109 6.18 5.29 -3.78
N SER A 110 7.00 4.54 -3.05
CA SER A 110 6.66 3.20 -2.63
C SER A 110 6.81 3.01 -1.12
N HIS A 111 5.85 2.30 -0.54
CA HIS A 111 6.00 1.72 0.79
C HIS A 111 5.88 0.20 0.72
N ASN A 112 6.88 -0.50 1.24
CA ASN A 112 6.90 -1.97 1.29
C ASN A 112 6.95 -2.45 2.75
N ALA A 113 6.20 -3.50 3.05
CA ALA A 113 6.32 -4.19 4.32
C ALA A 113 7.64 -4.99 4.38
N THR A 114 8.45 -4.77 5.42
CA THR A 114 9.72 -5.48 5.63
C THR A 114 9.56 -6.78 6.41
N THR A 115 8.46 -6.90 7.15
CA THR A 115 8.17 -8.07 7.97
C THR A 115 6.71 -8.47 7.84
N SER A 116 6.30 -9.37 8.72
CA SER A 116 4.94 -9.78 8.91
C SER A 116 3.99 -8.75 9.48
N ALA A 117 4.54 -7.82 10.26
CA ALA A 117 3.75 -6.94 11.08
C ALA A 117 2.90 -6.04 10.18
N ARG A 118 1.64 -5.86 10.60
CA ARG A 118 0.70 -4.97 9.92
C ARG A 118 1.20 -3.53 10.07
N THR A 119 1.25 -2.81 8.96
CA THR A 119 1.42 -1.36 8.95
C THR A 119 0.05 -0.74 8.74
N ASP A 120 -0.37 0.07 9.69
CA ASP A 120 -1.54 0.92 9.58
C ASP A 120 -1.06 2.31 9.13
N PHE A 121 -0.88 2.52 7.84
CA PHE A 121 -0.37 3.77 7.29
C PHE A 121 -1.31 4.96 7.56
N GLY A 122 -2.62 4.67 7.62
CA GLY A 122 -3.68 5.63 7.90
C GLY A 122 -4.17 6.40 6.67
N LEU A 123 -5.49 6.60 6.58
CA LEU A 123 -6.14 7.33 5.48
C LEU A 123 -5.64 8.78 5.41
N TYR A 124 -5.64 9.50 6.55
CA TYR A 124 -5.24 10.90 6.61
C TYR A 124 -3.80 11.08 6.12
N SER A 125 -2.88 10.22 6.58
CA SER A 125 -1.49 10.24 6.19
C SER A 125 -1.32 10.10 4.68
N LEU A 126 -1.97 9.10 4.08
CA LEU A 126 -1.90 8.89 2.64
C LEU A 126 -2.46 10.11 1.87
N MET A 127 -3.65 10.58 2.26
CA MET A 127 -4.30 11.71 1.61
C MET A 127 -3.45 12.98 1.69
N LYS A 128 -2.85 13.26 2.86
CA LYS A 128 -2.02 14.43 3.09
C LYS A 128 -0.72 14.39 2.28
N LEU A 129 -0.08 13.22 2.20
CA LEU A 129 1.13 13.04 1.41
C LEU A 129 0.87 13.22 -0.09
N VAL A 130 -0.12 12.50 -0.64
CA VAL A 130 -0.46 12.57 -2.07
C VAL A 130 -0.86 13.99 -2.46
N SER A 131 -1.63 14.69 -1.61
CA SER A 131 -2.01 16.09 -1.84
C SER A 131 -0.84 17.07 -1.75
N SER A 132 0.27 16.66 -1.14
CA SER A 132 1.48 17.48 -0.98
C SER A 132 2.49 17.31 -2.12
N TRP A 133 2.33 16.30 -2.99
CA TRP A 133 3.31 15.91 -4.01
C TRP A 133 2.77 16.16 -5.43
N PRO A 134 2.87 17.38 -5.98
CA PRO A 134 2.24 17.74 -7.27
C PRO A 134 2.78 16.96 -8.47
N ASN A 135 4.02 16.46 -8.38
CA ASN A 135 4.67 15.74 -9.45
C ASN A 135 4.46 14.22 -9.38
N LEU A 136 3.75 13.71 -8.36
CA LEU A 136 3.56 12.27 -8.17
C LEU A 136 2.89 11.64 -9.40
N ARG A 137 3.44 10.50 -9.85
CA ARG A 137 2.98 9.68 -10.98
C ARG A 137 2.76 8.24 -10.55
N THR A 138 3.63 7.68 -9.72
CA THR A 138 3.54 6.29 -9.28
C THR A 138 3.38 6.21 -7.78
N LEU A 139 2.36 5.48 -7.35
CA LEU A 139 2.11 5.18 -5.95
C LEU A 139 2.03 3.67 -5.75
N TYR A 140 2.85 3.16 -4.84
CA TYR A 140 2.76 1.80 -4.33
C TYR A 140 2.66 1.84 -2.80
N LEU A 141 1.69 1.14 -2.23
CA LEU A 141 1.49 1.12 -0.78
C LEU A 141 1.14 -0.29 -0.30
N ALA A 142 1.99 -0.86 0.55
CA ALA A 142 1.78 -2.17 1.17
C ALA A 142 1.37 -2.03 2.65
N GLY A 143 0.08 -1.96 2.93
CA GLY A 143 -0.41 -1.81 4.30
C GLY A 143 -1.87 -1.41 4.34
N ASP A 144 -2.40 -1.33 5.55
CA ASP A 144 -3.76 -0.83 5.75
C ASP A 144 -3.76 0.71 5.75
N THR A 145 -4.82 1.30 5.21
CA THR A 145 -5.09 2.73 5.27
C THR A 145 -6.42 3.03 5.95
N ASN A 146 -6.90 2.11 6.79
CA ASN A 146 -8.04 2.36 7.66
C ASN A 146 -7.76 3.54 8.60
N GLY A 147 -8.83 4.28 8.86
CA GLY A 147 -8.81 5.46 9.71
C GLY A 147 -10.15 6.17 9.62
N SER A 148 -10.63 6.69 10.75
CA SER A 148 -11.86 7.49 10.84
C SER A 148 -11.60 8.99 10.74
N GLU A 149 -10.37 9.38 10.40
CA GLU A 149 -9.94 10.77 10.42
C GLU A 149 -10.63 11.59 9.34
N ASP A 150 -11.05 12.79 9.72
CA ASP A 150 -11.70 13.73 8.83
C ASP A 150 -10.69 14.29 7.83
N CYS A 151 -10.81 13.86 6.58
CA CYS A 151 -9.97 14.33 5.47
C CYS A 151 -10.55 15.57 4.78
N SER A 152 -11.68 16.13 5.25
CA SER A 152 -12.36 17.27 4.60
C SER A 152 -11.50 18.54 4.50
N LYS A 153 -10.52 18.68 5.39
CA LYS A 153 -9.58 19.82 5.43
C LYS A 153 -8.34 19.60 4.57
N ILE A 154 -8.11 18.39 4.06
CA ILE A 154 -6.99 18.11 3.17
C ILE A 154 -7.38 18.60 1.77
N PRO A 155 -6.56 19.47 1.14
CA PRO A 155 -6.79 19.87 -0.24
C PRO A 155 -6.86 18.65 -1.16
N HIS A 156 -7.65 18.73 -2.24
CA HIS A 156 -7.67 17.64 -3.23
C HIS A 156 -6.28 17.47 -3.87
N ALA A 157 -5.95 16.23 -4.24
CA ALA A 157 -4.69 15.95 -4.90
C ALA A 157 -4.64 16.59 -6.29
N THR A 158 -3.55 17.30 -6.58
CA THR A 158 -3.30 17.95 -7.89
C THR A 158 -2.37 17.15 -8.77
N CYS A 159 -1.80 16.06 -8.27
CA CYS A 159 -0.90 15.20 -9.00
C CYS A 159 -1.62 14.40 -10.09
N ALA A 160 -0.88 14.06 -11.14
CA ALA A 160 -1.35 13.27 -12.27
C ALA A 160 -0.85 11.82 -12.15
N LEU A 161 -1.44 11.06 -11.22
CA LEU A 161 -1.11 9.65 -11.03
C LEU A 161 -1.31 8.88 -12.34
N GLU A 162 -0.31 8.08 -12.69
CA GLU A 162 -0.34 7.17 -13.83
C GLU A 162 -0.51 5.72 -13.38
N SER A 163 0.03 5.34 -12.22
CA SER A 163 -0.05 3.99 -11.69
C SER A 163 -0.26 4.01 -10.19
N VAL A 164 -1.26 3.26 -9.72
CA VAL A 164 -1.55 3.10 -8.30
C VAL A 164 -1.70 1.62 -7.96
N THR A 165 -0.90 1.15 -7.01
CA THR A 165 -0.97 -0.21 -6.49
C THR A 165 -1.15 -0.18 -4.98
N PHE A 166 -2.20 -0.84 -4.52
CA PHE A 166 -2.47 -1.09 -3.12
C PHE A 166 -2.26 -2.58 -2.81
N GLU A 167 -1.27 -2.89 -1.98
CA GLU A 167 -1.06 -4.23 -1.44
C GLU A 167 -1.59 -4.29 0.01
N ARG A 168 -2.47 -5.27 0.29
CA ARG A 168 -3.09 -5.49 1.62
C ARG A 168 -3.89 -4.28 2.15
N CYS A 169 -4.41 -3.44 1.26
CA CYS A 169 -5.26 -2.32 1.64
C CYS A 169 -6.59 -2.83 2.19
N MET A 170 -6.98 -2.36 3.39
CA MET A 170 -8.28 -2.64 3.99
C MET A 170 -9.13 -1.37 4.14
N SER A 171 -8.97 -0.40 3.23
CA SER A 171 -9.61 0.91 3.32
C SER A 171 -10.93 1.00 2.56
N ASN A 172 -11.73 2.01 2.92
CA ASN A 172 -12.85 2.42 2.09
C ASN A 172 -12.33 3.24 0.89
N PHE A 173 -12.34 2.61 -0.30
CA PHE A 173 -11.92 3.24 -1.55
C PHE A 173 -12.71 4.50 -1.93
N GLU A 174 -13.95 4.67 -1.45
CA GLU A 174 -14.68 5.94 -1.64
C GLU A 174 -13.99 7.10 -0.94
N LYS A 175 -13.43 6.84 0.24
CA LYS A 175 -12.66 7.85 0.98
C LYS A 175 -11.30 8.13 0.36
N LEU A 176 -10.78 7.21 -0.45
CA LEU A 176 -9.58 7.40 -1.24
C LEU A 176 -9.84 8.18 -2.53
N ALA A 177 -11.07 8.25 -3.04
CA ALA A 177 -11.41 8.92 -4.29
C ALA A 177 -10.79 10.34 -4.46
N PRO A 178 -10.76 11.23 -3.44
CA PRO A 178 -10.21 12.57 -3.63
C PRO A 178 -8.71 12.60 -3.95
N MET A 179 -7.96 11.51 -3.73
CA MET A 179 -6.56 11.41 -4.13
C MET A 179 -6.37 11.27 -5.65
N PHE A 180 -7.44 10.92 -6.38
CA PHE A 180 -7.43 10.76 -7.83
C PHE A 180 -7.90 12.02 -8.58
N ALA A 181 -8.28 13.10 -7.87
CA ALA A 181 -8.89 14.28 -8.47
C ALA A 181 -8.07 14.90 -9.62
N GLY A 182 -6.74 15.00 -9.47
CA GLY A 182 -5.84 15.48 -10.52
C GLY A 182 -5.46 14.44 -11.59
N SER A 183 -5.92 13.19 -11.44
CA SER A 183 -5.41 12.02 -12.18
C SER A 183 -6.36 11.47 -13.24
N ALA A 184 -7.54 12.08 -13.42
CA ALA A 184 -8.56 11.60 -14.35
C ALA A 184 -7.98 11.34 -15.75
N ASN A 185 -7.16 12.25 -16.27
CA ASN A 185 -6.58 12.17 -17.62
C ASN A 185 -5.18 11.52 -17.68
N SER A 186 -4.66 10.97 -16.58
CA SER A 186 -3.30 10.39 -16.52
C SER A 186 -3.28 8.94 -16.11
N LEU A 187 -4.27 8.46 -15.36
CA LEU A 187 -4.27 7.11 -14.81
C LEU A 187 -4.25 6.05 -15.92
N LYS A 188 -3.22 5.20 -15.92
CA LYS A 188 -2.98 4.09 -16.87
C LYS A 188 -3.16 2.73 -16.23
N SER A 189 -2.83 2.59 -14.94
CA SER A 189 -2.93 1.32 -14.22
C SER A 189 -3.48 1.51 -12.81
N PHE A 190 -4.40 0.62 -12.43
CA PHE A 190 -4.90 0.53 -11.08
C PHE A 190 -4.86 -0.92 -10.59
N GLU A 191 -4.31 -1.12 -9.40
CA GLU A 191 -4.16 -2.43 -8.81
C GLU A 191 -4.52 -2.41 -7.32
N ALA A 192 -5.32 -3.38 -6.89
CA ALA A 192 -5.71 -3.55 -5.50
C ALA A 192 -5.66 -5.03 -5.10
N TRP A 193 -4.81 -5.35 -4.12
CA TRP A 193 -4.67 -6.67 -3.51
C TRP A 193 -5.28 -6.64 -2.10
N THR A 194 -6.52 -7.03 -2.01
CA THR A 194 -7.34 -6.88 -0.81
C THR A 194 -7.21 -8.10 0.11
N MET A 195 -7.17 -7.89 1.42
CA MET A 195 -7.12 -8.99 2.40
C MET A 195 -8.50 -9.58 2.66
N GLY A 196 -8.54 -10.92 2.73
CA GLY A 196 -9.73 -11.75 2.74
C GLY A 196 -10.45 -11.95 4.08
N ILE A 197 -10.14 -11.21 5.15
CA ILE A 197 -10.76 -11.48 6.46
C ILE A 197 -11.36 -10.20 7.02
N LYS A 198 -12.69 -10.22 7.13
CA LYS A 198 -13.52 -9.15 7.68
C LYS A 198 -13.65 -9.37 9.19
N GLU A 199 -12.68 -8.90 9.95
CA GLU A 199 -12.92 -8.60 11.36
C GLU A 199 -13.33 -7.13 11.44
N SER A 200 -14.64 -6.88 11.56
CA SER A 200 -15.28 -5.57 11.78
C SER A 200 -15.26 -4.51 10.64
N SER A 201 -16.48 -4.19 10.17
CA SER A 201 -17.00 -2.95 9.53
C SER A 201 -16.31 -2.26 8.33
N GLY A 202 -15.10 -2.59 7.91
CA GLY A 202 -14.48 -2.07 6.68
C GLY A 202 -14.90 -2.85 5.42
N THR A 203 -15.10 -2.17 4.28
CA THR A 203 -15.05 -2.85 2.96
C THR A 203 -13.61 -2.79 2.48
N SER A 204 -13.02 -3.94 2.13
CA SER A 204 -11.62 -4.01 1.68
C SER A 204 -11.47 -3.95 0.16
N TYR A 205 -12.56 -3.83 -0.59
CA TYR A 205 -12.58 -3.86 -2.06
C TYR A 205 -13.12 -2.55 -2.66
N PRO A 206 -12.74 -2.21 -3.91
CA PRO A 206 -13.29 -1.05 -4.60
C PRO A 206 -14.82 -1.12 -4.70
N GLN A 207 -15.51 -0.11 -4.18
CA GLN A 207 -16.97 -0.04 -4.22
C GLN A 207 -17.47 0.39 -5.61
N SER A 208 -18.76 0.14 -5.90
CA SER A 208 -19.38 0.48 -7.18
C SER A 208 -19.28 1.96 -7.50
N SER A 209 -19.47 2.83 -6.50
CA SER A 209 -19.31 4.29 -6.59
C SER A 209 -17.91 4.69 -7.07
N PHE A 210 -16.86 4.12 -6.50
CA PHE A 210 -15.48 4.37 -6.91
C PHE A 210 -15.20 3.87 -8.33
N ILE A 211 -15.66 2.66 -8.68
CA ILE A 211 -15.48 2.09 -10.02
C ILE A 211 -16.20 2.96 -11.07
N LEU A 212 -17.46 3.31 -10.83
CA LEU A 212 -18.29 4.05 -11.76
C LEU A 212 -17.96 5.55 -11.81
N GLY A 213 -17.48 6.12 -10.71
CA GLY A 213 -17.14 7.54 -10.59
C GLY A 213 -15.70 7.86 -11.01
N GLU A 214 -14.73 7.05 -10.59
CA GLU A 214 -13.30 7.34 -10.81
C GLU A 214 -12.74 6.50 -11.96
N LEU A 215 -12.75 5.16 -11.81
CA LEU A 215 -12.02 4.30 -12.75
C LEU A 215 -12.64 4.27 -14.14
N SER A 216 -13.97 4.19 -14.23
CA SER A 216 -14.67 4.05 -15.53
C SER A 216 -14.55 5.28 -16.42
N ASN A 217 -14.27 6.43 -15.82
CA ASN A 217 -14.16 7.72 -16.49
C ASN A 217 -12.71 8.10 -16.81
N ALA A 218 -11.72 7.27 -16.46
CA ALA A 218 -10.32 7.53 -16.76
C ALA A 218 -9.98 7.12 -18.21
N PRO A 219 -9.86 8.06 -19.18
CA PRO A 219 -9.74 7.72 -20.60
C PRO A 219 -8.45 7.01 -20.97
N ARG A 220 -7.43 7.06 -20.11
CA ARG A 220 -6.12 6.42 -20.35
C ARG A 220 -5.92 5.13 -19.57
N LEU A 221 -6.91 4.68 -18.80
CA LEU A 221 -6.79 3.48 -17.98
C LEU A 221 -6.73 2.24 -18.86
N GLN A 222 -5.58 1.55 -18.86
CA GLN A 222 -5.28 0.40 -19.71
C GLN A 222 -5.39 -0.93 -18.96
N SER A 223 -5.08 -0.93 -17.66
CA SER A 223 -5.10 -2.12 -16.82
C SER A 223 -5.78 -1.90 -15.48
N ILE A 224 -6.65 -2.83 -15.12
CA ILE A 224 -7.20 -2.98 -13.77
C ILE A 224 -6.84 -4.37 -13.27
N ASN A 225 -6.24 -4.45 -12.09
CA ASN A 225 -5.93 -5.71 -11.43
C ASN A 225 -6.54 -5.74 -10.02
N LEU A 226 -7.60 -6.52 -9.83
CA LEU A 226 -8.29 -6.64 -8.54
C LEU A 226 -8.08 -8.05 -8.00
N ASN A 227 -7.16 -8.21 -7.05
CA ASN A 227 -6.89 -9.49 -6.41
C ASN A 227 -7.32 -9.45 -4.93
N GLY A 228 -7.62 -10.62 -4.38
CA GLY A 228 -8.09 -10.75 -3.00
C GLY A 228 -9.25 -11.72 -2.87
N ASP A 229 -9.51 -12.16 -1.63
CA ASP A 229 -10.29 -13.35 -1.33
C ASP A 229 -11.79 -13.09 -1.04
N THR A 230 -12.30 -11.85 -1.14
CA THR A 230 -13.60 -11.52 -0.48
C THR A 230 -14.57 -10.56 -1.17
N ASP A 231 -14.58 -10.46 -2.50
CA ASP A 231 -15.80 -9.96 -3.17
C ASP A 231 -16.91 -11.04 -3.15
N THR A 232 -17.30 -11.50 -1.96
CA THR A 232 -18.21 -12.64 -1.74
C THR A 232 -19.61 -12.40 -2.32
N GLY A 233 -20.00 -11.14 -2.52
CA GLY A 233 -21.26 -10.75 -3.15
C GLY A 233 -21.14 -10.44 -4.66
N GLY A 234 -19.94 -10.50 -5.23
CA GLY A 234 -19.68 -10.10 -6.61
C GLY A 234 -19.97 -8.63 -6.88
N ARG A 235 -19.93 -7.77 -5.86
CA ARG A 235 -20.31 -6.35 -5.99
C ARG A 235 -19.33 -5.60 -6.87
N THR A 236 -18.04 -5.85 -6.65
CA THR A 236 -16.95 -5.26 -7.44
C THR A 236 -17.04 -5.71 -8.89
N ARG A 237 -17.23 -7.03 -9.11
CA ARG A 237 -17.37 -7.60 -10.46
C ARG A 237 -18.61 -7.10 -11.19
N LYS A 238 -19.77 -7.04 -10.50
CA LYS A 238 -21.00 -6.45 -11.06
C LYS A 238 -20.81 -4.98 -11.41
N ALA A 239 -20.14 -4.20 -10.58
CA ALA A 239 -19.85 -2.80 -10.88
C ALA A 239 -18.96 -2.64 -12.11
N LEU A 240 -17.93 -3.48 -12.26
CA LEU A 240 -17.10 -3.52 -13.45
C LEU A 240 -17.89 -3.93 -14.70
N ALA A 241 -18.75 -4.94 -14.62
CA ALA A 241 -19.60 -5.37 -15.74
C ALA A 241 -20.58 -4.25 -16.14
N LEU A 242 -21.22 -3.61 -15.15
CA LEU A 242 -22.08 -2.45 -15.38
C LEU A 242 -21.32 -1.30 -16.03
N ALA A 243 -20.11 -1.00 -15.56
CA ALA A 243 -19.25 0.03 -16.12
C ALA A 243 -18.88 -0.31 -17.57
N LEU A 244 -18.39 -1.51 -17.87
CA LEU A 244 -18.00 -1.95 -19.22
C LEU A 244 -19.14 -1.91 -20.24
N ASN A 245 -20.39 -2.11 -19.79
CA ASN A 245 -21.57 -2.00 -20.67
C ASN A 245 -21.93 -0.56 -21.05
N ARG A 246 -21.39 0.46 -20.38
CA ARG A 246 -21.55 1.87 -20.78
C ARG A 246 -20.72 2.15 -22.03
N ALA A 247 -21.25 2.95 -22.96
CA ALA A 247 -20.60 3.22 -24.23
C ALA A 247 -19.32 4.06 -24.06
N ASP A 248 -19.37 5.04 -23.17
CA ASP A 248 -18.38 6.06 -22.88
C ASP A 248 -17.33 5.67 -21.82
N SER A 249 -17.52 4.53 -21.16
CA SER A 249 -16.58 4.04 -20.15
C SER A 249 -15.37 3.31 -20.75
N PHE A 250 -14.26 3.35 -20.01
CA PHE A 250 -13.06 2.54 -20.24
C PHE A 250 -12.55 2.52 -21.71
N PRO A 251 -12.39 3.69 -22.37
CA PRO A 251 -12.06 3.72 -23.80
C PRO A 251 -10.70 3.09 -24.14
N ALA A 252 -9.73 3.16 -23.21
CA ALA A 252 -8.40 2.59 -23.38
C ALA A 252 -8.18 1.26 -22.64
N LEU A 253 -9.18 0.71 -21.95
CA LEU A 253 -8.98 -0.49 -21.15
C LEU A 253 -8.67 -1.68 -22.07
N ARG A 254 -7.64 -2.44 -21.71
CA ARG A 254 -7.17 -3.62 -22.46
C ARG A 254 -7.07 -4.85 -21.59
N ARG A 255 -6.75 -4.70 -20.31
CA ARG A 255 -6.56 -5.82 -19.38
C ARG A 255 -7.40 -5.63 -18.12
N LEU A 256 -8.13 -6.67 -17.76
CA LEU A 256 -8.84 -6.78 -16.50
C LEU A 256 -8.48 -8.12 -15.84
N SER A 257 -7.84 -8.05 -14.68
CA SER A 257 -7.44 -9.22 -13.91
C SER A 257 -8.25 -9.31 -12.62
N TYR A 258 -8.80 -10.48 -12.31
CA TYR A 258 -9.62 -10.72 -11.12
C TYR A 258 -9.55 -12.20 -10.66
N PRO A 259 -9.88 -12.51 -9.39
CA PRO A 259 -9.85 -13.90 -8.91
C PRO A 259 -10.84 -14.79 -9.67
N GLY A 260 -10.43 -16.04 -9.93
CA GLY A 260 -11.18 -17.04 -10.70
C GLY A 260 -12.62 -17.32 -10.22
N GLU A 261 -13.50 -17.81 -11.08
CA GLU A 261 -14.93 -18.08 -10.77
C GLU A 261 -15.12 -18.99 -9.54
N ARG A 262 -14.23 -19.98 -9.37
CA ARG A 262 -14.18 -20.84 -8.19
C ARG A 262 -12.75 -21.06 -7.79
N GLY A 263 -12.54 -21.31 -6.51
CA GLY A 263 -11.24 -21.74 -6.03
C GLY A 263 -11.34 -22.33 -4.64
N THR A 264 -10.18 -22.71 -4.13
CA THR A 264 -10.04 -23.19 -2.77
C THR A 264 -9.04 -22.34 -2.02
N TYR A 265 -9.30 -22.04 -0.75
CA TYR A 265 -8.31 -21.51 0.16
C TYR A 265 -8.17 -22.42 1.39
N LYS A 266 -6.97 -22.47 1.96
CA LYS A 266 -6.68 -23.27 3.16
C LYS A 266 -6.68 -22.41 4.40
N THR A 267 -7.26 -22.93 5.48
CA THR A 267 -7.15 -22.34 6.83
C THR A 267 -6.67 -23.39 7.83
N GLY A 268 -5.94 -22.99 8.87
CA GLY A 268 -5.48 -23.90 9.93
C GLY A 268 -3.97 -24.19 9.86
N ARG A 269 -3.48 -25.07 10.74
CA ARG A 269 -2.04 -25.34 10.92
C ARG A 269 -1.76 -26.84 10.98
N GLY A 270 -0.69 -27.28 10.31
CA GLY A 270 -0.19 -28.65 10.40
C GLY A 270 -1.24 -29.67 9.97
N ARG A 271 -1.56 -30.63 10.84
CA ARG A 271 -2.57 -31.66 10.56
C ARG A 271 -4.01 -31.13 10.53
N ASN A 272 -4.26 -29.88 10.93
CA ASN A 272 -5.59 -29.27 11.02
C ASN A 272 -5.88 -28.28 9.88
N VAL A 273 -5.28 -28.46 8.70
CA VAL A 273 -5.58 -27.64 7.52
C VAL A 273 -6.95 -28.04 6.96
N ARG A 274 -7.85 -27.06 6.87
CA ARG A 274 -9.16 -27.17 6.22
C ARG A 274 -9.09 -26.46 4.88
N VAL A 275 -9.62 -27.10 3.85
CA VAL A 275 -9.80 -26.52 2.51
C VAL A 275 -11.22 -25.99 2.44
N HIS A 276 -11.37 -24.72 2.05
CA HIS A 276 -12.67 -24.08 1.82
C HIS A 276 -12.82 -23.82 0.34
N GLU A 277 -13.97 -24.12 -0.21
CA GLU A 277 -14.35 -23.71 -1.57
C GLU A 277 -14.98 -22.32 -1.53
N TYR A 278 -14.68 -21.51 -2.54
CA TYR A 278 -15.37 -20.24 -2.76
C TYR A 278 -15.92 -20.18 -4.18
N GLU A 279 -17.00 -19.42 -4.34
CA GLU A 279 -17.58 -19.06 -5.62
C GLU A 279 -17.60 -17.54 -5.76
N ASN A 280 -17.05 -17.05 -6.88
CA ASN A 280 -16.97 -15.65 -7.21
C ASN A 280 -18.16 -15.26 -8.10
N VAL A 281 -19.26 -14.91 -7.43
CA VAL A 281 -20.49 -14.42 -8.08
C VAL A 281 -20.18 -13.29 -9.06
N GLY A 282 -20.78 -13.34 -10.26
CA GLY A 282 -20.62 -12.31 -11.31
C GLY A 282 -19.38 -12.45 -12.20
N ALA A 283 -18.54 -13.47 -12.01
CA ALA A 283 -17.34 -13.69 -12.83
C ALA A 283 -17.66 -13.92 -14.32
N LYS A 284 -18.66 -14.77 -14.63
CA LYS A 284 -19.11 -15.04 -16.01
C LYS A 284 -19.68 -13.81 -16.70
N GLU A 285 -20.56 -13.08 -16.02
CA GLU A 285 -21.16 -11.84 -16.52
C GLU A 285 -20.07 -10.80 -16.86
N LEU A 286 -19.06 -10.68 -15.97
CA LEU A 286 -17.93 -9.79 -16.19
C LEU A 286 -17.09 -10.23 -17.40
N GLU A 287 -16.80 -11.52 -17.52
CA GLU A 287 -16.02 -12.10 -18.64
C GLU A 287 -16.72 -11.85 -19.99
N GLU A 288 -18.02 -12.15 -20.07
CA GLU A 288 -18.83 -11.92 -21.27
C GLU A 288 -18.86 -10.44 -21.65
N THR A 289 -19.04 -9.56 -20.67
CA THR A 289 -19.06 -8.12 -20.89
C THR A 289 -17.69 -7.59 -21.33
N ALA A 290 -16.60 -8.04 -20.69
CA ALA A 290 -15.24 -7.68 -21.07
C ALA A 290 -14.94 -8.12 -22.51
N LYS A 291 -15.30 -9.36 -22.86
CA LYS A 291 -15.16 -9.89 -24.22
C LYS A 291 -15.93 -9.06 -25.25
N LYS A 292 -17.18 -8.68 -24.95
CA LYS A 292 -18.00 -7.82 -25.81
C LYS A 292 -17.37 -6.44 -26.04
N LYS A 293 -16.71 -5.89 -25.02
CA LYS A 293 -15.99 -4.59 -25.09
C LYS A 293 -14.59 -4.71 -25.72
N GLY A 294 -14.09 -5.93 -25.98
CA GLY A 294 -12.74 -6.17 -26.49
C GLY A 294 -11.63 -6.06 -25.43
N VAL A 295 -11.99 -6.25 -24.16
CA VAL A 295 -11.05 -6.25 -23.02
C VAL A 295 -10.63 -7.68 -22.72
N TRP A 296 -9.32 -7.91 -22.56
CA TRP A 296 -8.78 -9.18 -22.11
C TRP A 296 -9.06 -9.37 -20.61
N ALA A 297 -9.98 -10.27 -20.30
CA ALA A 297 -10.27 -10.71 -18.94
C ALA A 297 -9.38 -11.91 -18.59
N GLU A 298 -8.57 -11.77 -17.54
CA GLU A 298 -7.71 -12.83 -17.04
C GLU A 298 -8.13 -13.24 -15.63
N LEU A 299 -8.39 -14.54 -15.46
CA LEU A 299 -8.60 -15.14 -14.15
C LEU A 299 -7.24 -15.36 -13.49
N VAL A 300 -6.96 -14.61 -12.43
CA VAL A 300 -5.76 -14.83 -11.62
C VAL A 300 -6.04 -16.03 -10.72
N SER A 301 -5.66 -17.21 -11.19
CA SER A 301 -5.73 -18.45 -10.40
C SER A 301 -4.43 -18.63 -9.60
N ARG A 302 -4.56 -18.94 -8.30
CA ARG A 302 -3.60 -19.65 -7.44
C ARG A 302 -2.52 -18.90 -6.63
N ASP A 303 -2.15 -17.65 -6.91
CA ASP A 303 -1.07 -17.01 -6.12
C ASP A 303 -1.52 -16.29 -4.84
N LEU A 304 -2.83 -16.20 -4.60
CA LEU A 304 -3.41 -15.75 -3.33
C LEU A 304 -3.01 -16.67 -2.17
N GLU A 305 -2.90 -17.99 -2.39
CA GLU A 305 -2.50 -18.94 -1.35
C GLU A 305 -1.09 -18.59 -0.82
N TYR A 306 -0.12 -18.22 -1.67
CA TYR A 306 1.26 -18.02 -1.23
C TYR A 306 1.56 -16.62 -0.66
N LYS A 307 0.97 -15.55 -1.21
CA LYS A 307 1.14 -14.20 -0.65
C LYS A 307 0.30 -13.98 0.59
N VAL A 308 -0.93 -14.50 0.64
CA VAL A 308 -1.81 -14.39 1.83
C VAL A 308 -1.42 -15.41 2.90
N GLU A 309 -1.04 -16.66 2.61
CA GLU A 309 -0.42 -17.52 3.64
C GLU A 309 0.92 -16.94 4.07
N GLY A 310 1.76 -16.46 3.15
CA GLY A 310 3.02 -15.82 3.49
C GLY A 310 2.80 -14.66 4.47
N ALA A 311 1.72 -13.90 4.31
CA ALA A 311 1.39 -12.76 5.15
C ALA A 311 0.51 -13.09 6.39
N GLN A 312 -0.28 -14.16 6.36
CA GLN A 312 -1.05 -14.69 7.51
C GLN A 312 -0.20 -15.57 8.42
N ARG A 313 0.70 -16.43 7.90
CA ARG A 313 1.74 -17.14 8.68
C ARG A 313 2.57 -16.14 9.47
N ARG A 314 2.86 -15.01 8.83
CA ARG A 314 3.57 -13.86 9.35
C ARG A 314 2.76 -13.12 10.44
N VAL A 315 1.51 -12.73 10.18
CA VAL A 315 0.65 -12.05 11.18
C VAL A 315 0.28 -12.98 12.36
N GLY A 316 0.13 -14.28 12.13
CA GLY A 316 -0.10 -15.28 13.18
C GLY A 316 1.06 -15.45 14.16
N PHE A 317 2.30 -15.22 13.73
CA PHE A 317 3.45 -15.13 14.65
C PHE A 317 3.41 -13.85 15.51
N ALA A 318 2.96 -12.72 14.95
CA ALA A 318 2.80 -11.48 15.71
C ALA A 318 1.62 -11.53 16.70
N ALA A 319 0.52 -12.19 16.34
CA ALA A 319 -0.62 -12.38 17.24
C ALA A 319 -0.35 -13.41 18.36
N MET A 320 0.50 -14.43 18.12
CA MET A 320 0.89 -15.40 19.15
C MET A 320 1.97 -14.91 20.13
N GLY A 321 2.58 -13.73 19.90
CA GLY A 321 3.34 -13.02 20.94
C GLY A 321 2.47 -12.48 22.09
N ARG A 322 1.13 -12.55 21.97
CA ARG A 322 0.16 -12.10 22.99
C ARG A 322 -0.51 -13.22 23.79
N ARG A 323 0.04 -14.44 23.80
CA ARG A 323 -0.29 -15.42 24.84
C ARG A 323 0.88 -15.59 25.79
N GLY A 324 1.07 -14.57 26.62
CA GLY A 324 1.58 -14.77 27.97
C GLY A 324 0.63 -15.73 28.68
N TYR A 325 1.12 -16.95 28.92
CA TYR A 325 0.65 -17.76 30.02
C TYR A 325 0.87 -16.94 31.30
N TRP A 326 -0.15 -16.96 32.17
CA TRP A 326 0.08 -16.88 33.60
C TRP A 326 1.05 -17.97 34.03
#